data_AF-G4RBJ2-F1
#
_entry.id   AF-G4RBJ2-F1
#
_cell.length_a   1.000
_cell.length_b   1.000
_cell.length_c   1.000
_cell.angle_alpha   90.00
_cell.angle_beta   90.00
_cell.angle_gamma   90.00
#
_symmetry.space_group_name_H-M   'P 1'
#
loop_
_entity.id
_entity.type
_entity.pdbx_description
1 polymer ?
#
loop_
_entity_poly.entity_id
_entity_poly.type
_entity_poly.pdbx_seq_one_letter_code
_entity_poly.pdbx_strand_id
1 'polypeptide(L)'
;MPSAETYERIISMRKAGFTVAAIADEDNLSARYVQQLCAEQGLKLEPKLSGRDVEDMVRMRNDRCSIQSIADHFGVSTTAVLKRLRLAGVAARTEARRRHDAFMRRQVRAMRGIGWTWQRVARGLNVSISTAQSYAPDDSKAWEKHKRLIEIMTRYTAGEMTLDEYNDRVDALDLENPQTYVIDHASRGWDDVGDAA
;
A
#
# COMPACT_ATOMS: atom_id res chain seq x y z
N MET A 1 -45.49 11.93 -4.23
CA MET A 1 -45.31 10.89 -3.19
C MET A 1 -45.72 9.56 -3.79
N PRO A 2 -44.96 8.48 -3.60
CA PRO A 2 -45.34 7.15 -4.08
C PRO A 2 -46.63 6.69 -3.40
N SER A 3 -47.38 5.82 -4.07
CA SER A 3 -48.62 5.27 -3.53
C SER A 3 -48.33 4.34 -2.35
N ALA A 4 -49.35 4.10 -1.51
CA ALA A 4 -49.26 3.11 -0.43
C ALA A 4 -48.88 1.72 -0.95
N GLU A 5 -49.29 1.40 -2.18
CA GLU A 5 -48.98 0.14 -2.86
C GLU A 5 -47.47 0.03 -3.21
N THR A 6 -46.86 1.11 -3.71
CA THR A 6 -45.41 1.18 -3.94
C THR A 6 -44.64 1.00 -2.62
N TYR A 7 -45.15 1.58 -1.54
CA TYR A 7 -44.55 1.47 -0.20
C TYR A 7 -44.51 0.02 0.30
N GLU A 8 -45.64 -0.68 0.25
CA GLU A 8 -45.73 -2.09 0.65
C GLU A 8 -44.88 -3.01 -0.23
N ARG A 9 -44.82 -2.71 -1.54
CA ARG A 9 -43.97 -3.44 -2.50
C ARG A 9 -42.49 -3.32 -2.15
N ILE A 10 -41.99 -2.12 -1.87
CA ILE A 10 -40.59 -1.90 -1.47
C ILE A 10 -40.24 -2.72 -0.21
N ILE A 11 -41.13 -2.72 0.78
CA ILE A 11 -40.93 -3.46 2.03
C ILE A 11 -40.94 -4.97 1.80
N SER A 12 -41.86 -5.47 0.98
CA SER A 12 -41.96 -6.90 0.69
C SER A 12 -40.75 -7.40 -0.09
N MET A 13 -40.30 -6.67 -1.11
CA MET A 13 -39.06 -6.95 -1.84
C MET A 13 -37.85 -6.92 -0.91
N ARG A 14 -37.78 -5.95 0.02
CA ARG A 14 -36.68 -5.91 0.98
C ARG A 14 -36.68 -7.10 1.94
N LYS A 15 -37.85 -7.50 2.45
CA LYS A 15 -38.01 -8.71 3.29
C LYS A 15 -37.67 -9.99 2.52
N ALA A 16 -37.91 -10.02 1.22
CA ALA A 16 -37.51 -11.11 0.32
C ALA A 16 -36.01 -11.10 -0.03
N GLY A 17 -35.24 -10.11 0.44
CA GLY A 17 -33.78 -10.07 0.31
C GLY A 17 -33.24 -9.28 -0.89
N PHE A 18 -34.11 -8.64 -1.68
CA PHE A 18 -33.67 -7.80 -2.80
C PHE A 18 -32.81 -6.62 -2.32
N THR A 19 -31.81 -6.23 -3.11
CA THR A 19 -30.92 -5.11 -2.81
C THR A 19 -31.65 -3.77 -3.01
N VAL A 20 -31.19 -2.72 -2.32
CA VAL A 20 -31.76 -1.36 -2.47
C VAL A 20 -31.66 -0.87 -3.92
N ALA A 21 -30.57 -1.21 -4.62
CA ALA A 21 -30.38 -0.85 -6.02
C ALA A 21 -31.40 -1.56 -6.93
N ALA A 22 -31.58 -2.87 -6.77
CA ALA A 22 -32.55 -3.62 -7.58
C ALA A 22 -33.99 -3.11 -7.38
N ILE A 23 -34.37 -2.76 -6.15
CA ILE A 23 -35.68 -2.17 -5.86
C ILE A 23 -35.80 -0.77 -6.48
N ALA A 24 -34.74 0.04 -6.39
CA ALA A 24 -34.71 1.38 -6.97
C ALA A 24 -34.88 1.35 -8.49
N ASP A 25 -34.20 0.42 -9.17
CA ASP A 25 -34.29 0.27 -10.62
C ASP A 25 -35.69 -0.23 -11.07
N GLU A 26 -36.25 -1.20 -10.34
CA GLU A 26 -37.58 -1.79 -10.63
C GLU A 26 -38.73 -0.79 -10.44
N ASP A 27 -38.65 0.08 -9.42
CA ASP A 27 -39.67 1.09 -9.13
C ASP A 27 -39.37 2.46 -9.75
N ASN A 28 -38.25 2.60 -10.48
CA ASN A 28 -37.74 3.88 -11.01
C ASN A 28 -37.64 4.96 -9.90
N LEU A 29 -37.12 4.56 -8.74
CA LEU A 29 -36.92 5.39 -7.56
C LEU A 29 -35.44 5.66 -7.32
N SER A 30 -35.11 6.68 -6.54
CA SER A 30 -33.72 6.84 -6.10
C SER A 30 -33.38 5.81 -5.02
N ALA A 31 -32.19 5.21 -5.10
CA ALA A 31 -31.69 4.29 -4.08
C ALA A 31 -31.69 4.92 -2.67
N ARG A 32 -31.40 6.22 -2.58
CA ARG A 32 -31.44 6.98 -1.32
C ARG A 32 -32.84 7.00 -0.71
N TYR A 33 -33.88 7.16 -1.54
CA TYR A 33 -35.26 7.16 -1.08
C TYR A 33 -35.66 5.77 -0.54
N VAL A 34 -35.40 4.71 -1.30
CA VAL A 34 -35.64 3.32 -0.86
C VAL A 34 -34.91 3.02 0.44
N GLN A 35 -33.66 3.49 0.57
CA GLN A 35 -32.86 3.35 1.77
C GLN A 35 -33.50 4.04 2.99
N GLN A 36 -33.92 5.29 2.83
CA GLN A 36 -34.61 6.04 3.89
C GLN A 36 -35.88 5.32 4.33
N LEU A 37 -36.68 4.85 3.37
CA LEU A 37 -37.95 4.17 3.58
C LEU A 37 -37.78 2.86 4.36
N CYS A 38 -36.74 2.09 4.04
CA CYS A 38 -36.36 0.90 4.81
C CYS A 38 -35.90 1.24 6.23
N ALA A 39 -35.15 2.33 6.40
CA ALA A 39 -34.65 2.76 7.71
C ALA A 39 -35.80 3.21 8.63
N GLU A 40 -36.79 3.95 8.10
CA GLU A 40 -38.00 4.38 8.82
C GLU A 40 -38.80 3.19 9.35
N GLN A 41 -38.76 2.04 8.67
CA GLN A 41 -39.41 0.79 9.08
C GLN A 41 -38.54 -0.10 9.96
N GLY A 42 -37.37 0.38 10.40
CA GLY A 42 -36.44 -0.39 11.23
C GLY A 42 -35.82 -1.59 10.51
N LEU A 43 -35.95 -1.68 9.18
CA LEU A 43 -35.28 -2.71 8.38
C LEU A 43 -33.80 -2.33 8.31
N LYS A 44 -32.97 -2.96 9.16
CA LYS A 44 -31.52 -2.73 9.14
C LYS A 44 -30.97 -3.01 7.74
N LEU A 45 -30.41 -1.95 7.16
CA LEU A 45 -29.85 -1.89 5.80
C LEU A 45 -28.55 -2.65 5.62
N GLU A 46 -28.18 -3.56 6.52
CA GLU A 46 -27.00 -4.36 6.26
C GLU A 46 -27.34 -5.34 5.12
N PRO A 47 -26.64 -5.28 3.97
CA PRO A 47 -26.49 -6.49 3.18
C PRO A 47 -25.76 -7.45 4.12
N LYS A 48 -26.52 -8.33 4.77
CA LYS A 48 -25.95 -9.50 5.43
C LYS A 48 -25.45 -10.38 4.32
N LEU A 49 -24.25 -10.09 3.85
CA LEU A 49 -23.43 -11.04 3.12
C LEU A 49 -23.48 -12.33 3.94
N SER A 50 -24.14 -13.33 3.36
CA SER A 50 -24.30 -14.65 3.92
C SER A 50 -22.93 -15.33 4.01
N GLY A 51 -22.85 -16.43 4.77
CA GLY A 51 -21.63 -17.25 4.78
C GLY A 51 -21.24 -17.70 3.37
N ARG A 52 -22.23 -18.02 2.53
CA ARG A 52 -22.06 -18.41 1.14
C ARG A 52 -21.49 -17.29 0.28
N ASP A 53 -21.95 -16.06 0.47
CA ASP A 53 -21.38 -14.90 -0.24
C ASP A 53 -19.89 -14.72 0.10
N VAL A 54 -19.51 -14.98 1.36
CA VAL A 54 -18.10 -14.93 1.77
C VAL A 54 -17.29 -16.04 1.09
N GLU A 55 -17.81 -17.27 1.01
CA GLU A 55 -17.15 -18.36 0.28
C GLU A 55 -16.96 -18.04 -1.20
N ASP A 56 -17.98 -17.45 -1.83
CA ASP A 56 -17.91 -17.02 -3.22
C ASP A 56 -16.91 -15.87 -3.42
N MET A 57 -16.85 -14.90 -2.49
CA MET A 57 -15.80 -13.87 -2.48
C MET A 57 -14.40 -14.47 -2.37
N VAL A 58 -14.21 -15.49 -1.52
CA VAL A 58 -12.93 -16.20 -1.37
C VAL A 58 -12.55 -16.90 -2.67
N ARG A 59 -13.49 -17.60 -3.31
CA ARG A 59 -13.28 -18.26 -4.60
C ARG A 59 -12.88 -17.26 -5.69
N MET A 60 -13.67 -16.20 -5.89
CA MET A 60 -13.34 -15.14 -6.85
C MET A 60 -11.96 -14.52 -6.57
N ARG A 61 -11.59 -14.37 -5.29
CA ARG A 61 -10.27 -13.86 -4.92
C ARG A 61 -9.15 -14.81 -5.30
N ASN A 62 -9.33 -16.11 -5.13
CA ASN A 62 -8.39 -17.15 -5.54
C ASN A 62 -8.26 -17.22 -7.07
N ASP A 63 -9.34 -16.95 -7.79
CA ASP A 63 -9.36 -16.81 -9.27
C ASP A 63 -8.74 -15.48 -9.76
N ARG A 64 -8.09 -14.74 -8.85
CA ARG A 64 -7.40 -13.47 -9.10
C ARG A 64 -8.29 -12.32 -9.53
N CYS A 65 -9.60 -12.38 -9.27
CA CYS A 65 -10.46 -11.21 -9.43
C CYS A 65 -9.97 -10.04 -8.55
N SER A 66 -10.13 -8.82 -9.07
CA SER A 66 -9.83 -7.62 -8.32
C SER A 66 -10.85 -7.41 -7.19
N ILE A 67 -10.44 -6.75 -6.11
CA ILE A 67 -11.36 -6.41 -5.00
C ILE A 67 -12.52 -5.53 -5.49
N GLN A 68 -12.26 -4.67 -6.48
CA GLN A 68 -13.30 -3.83 -7.10
C GLN A 68 -14.32 -4.69 -7.84
N SER A 69 -13.87 -5.64 -8.67
CA SER A 69 -14.78 -6.54 -9.40
C SER A 69 -15.63 -7.40 -8.46
N ILE A 70 -15.06 -7.84 -7.33
CA ILE A 70 -15.81 -8.55 -6.29
C ILE A 70 -16.84 -7.61 -5.64
N ALA A 71 -16.44 -6.38 -5.29
CA ALA A 71 -17.34 -5.39 -4.71
C ALA A 71 -18.54 -5.08 -5.63
N ASP A 72 -18.27 -4.88 -6.92
CA ASP A 72 -19.31 -4.62 -7.93
C ASP A 72 -20.24 -5.84 -8.08
N HIS A 73 -19.70 -7.06 -8.10
CA HIS A 73 -20.48 -8.30 -8.22
C HIS A 73 -21.48 -8.47 -7.06
N PHE A 74 -21.07 -8.13 -5.84
CA PHE A 74 -21.91 -8.28 -4.64
C PHE A 74 -22.69 -7.00 -4.26
N GLY A 75 -22.52 -5.90 -5.01
CA GLY A 75 -23.16 -4.62 -4.71
C GLY A 75 -22.75 -4.05 -3.34
N VAL A 76 -21.50 -4.26 -2.92
CA VAL A 76 -20.95 -3.80 -1.63
C VAL A 76 -19.71 -2.96 -1.82
N SER A 77 -19.28 -2.23 -0.80
CA SER A 77 -18.03 -1.46 -0.87
C SER A 77 -16.80 -2.37 -0.85
N THR A 78 -15.70 -1.91 -1.49
CA THR A 78 -14.39 -2.59 -1.44
C THR A 78 -13.89 -2.79 -0.01
N THR A 79 -14.16 -1.84 0.88
CA THR A 79 -13.86 -1.95 2.32
C THR A 79 -14.63 -3.10 2.97
N ALA A 80 -15.91 -3.30 2.62
CA ALA A 80 -16.70 -4.41 3.13
C ALA A 80 -16.15 -5.76 2.65
N VAL A 81 -15.80 -5.88 1.36
CA VAL A 81 -15.14 -7.07 0.80
C VAL A 81 -13.83 -7.38 1.54
N LEU A 82 -12.95 -6.39 1.69
CA LEU A 82 -11.68 -6.56 2.40
C LEU A 82 -11.88 -7.00 3.85
N LYS A 83 -12.85 -6.41 4.56
CA LYS A 83 -13.20 -6.80 5.93
C LYS A 83 -13.65 -8.26 5.98
N ARG A 84 -14.51 -8.70 5.06
CA ARG A 84 -15.03 -10.08 5.01
C ARG A 84 -13.94 -11.09 4.64
N LEU A 85 -13.15 -10.80 3.62
CA LEU A 85 -12.01 -11.64 3.23
C LEU A 85 -11.01 -11.80 4.39
N ARG A 86 -10.71 -10.71 5.12
CA ARG A 86 -9.84 -10.76 6.29
C ARG A 86 -10.41 -11.63 7.42
N LEU A 87 -11.72 -11.53 7.69
CA LEU A 87 -12.40 -12.38 8.67
C LEU A 87 -12.39 -13.86 8.26
N ALA A 88 -12.45 -14.13 6.95
CA ALA A 88 -12.31 -15.47 6.37
C ALA A 88 -10.86 -15.97 6.27
N GLY A 89 -9.88 -15.24 6.82
CA GLY A 89 -8.47 -15.62 6.79
C GLY A 89 -7.76 -15.41 5.44
N VAL A 90 -8.44 -14.84 4.44
CA VAL A 90 -7.82 -14.49 3.17
C VAL A 90 -7.01 -13.20 3.35
N ALA A 91 -5.70 -13.32 3.23
CA ALA A 91 -4.80 -12.18 3.33
C ALA A 91 -5.16 -11.11 2.28
N ALA A 92 -5.33 -9.86 2.75
CA ALA A 92 -5.63 -8.72 1.89
C ALA A 92 -4.58 -8.53 0.76
N ARG A 93 -3.33 -8.91 1.03
CA ARG A 93 -2.27 -9.05 0.02
C ARG A 93 -2.10 -10.52 -0.32
N THR A 94 -2.22 -10.84 -1.61
CA THR A 94 -1.87 -12.17 -2.12
C THR A 94 -0.40 -12.46 -1.81
N GLU A 95 -0.08 -13.73 -1.59
CA GLU A 95 1.30 -14.19 -1.36
C GLU A 95 2.23 -13.74 -2.50
N ALA A 96 1.75 -13.77 -3.74
CA ALA A 96 2.46 -13.22 -4.90
C ALA A 96 2.81 -11.72 -4.72
N ARG A 97 1.89 -10.90 -4.21
CA ARG A 97 2.17 -9.48 -3.95
C ARG A 97 3.18 -9.30 -2.82
N ARG A 98 3.14 -10.13 -1.77
CA ARG A 98 4.13 -10.10 -0.69
C ARG A 98 5.53 -10.42 -1.19
N ARG A 99 5.67 -11.46 -2.01
CA ARG A 99 6.96 -11.82 -2.63
C ARG A 99 7.48 -10.71 -3.55
N HIS A 100 6.61 -10.13 -4.36
CA HIS A 100 6.95 -8.98 -5.20
C HIS A 100 7.43 -7.79 -4.35
N ASP A 101 6.67 -7.41 -3.31
CA ASP A 101 7.05 -6.30 -2.43
C ASP A 101 8.40 -6.58 -1.73
N ALA A 102 8.64 -7.82 -1.27
CA ALA A 102 9.92 -8.20 -0.66
C ALA A 102 11.09 -8.14 -1.65
N PHE A 103 10.87 -8.59 -2.88
CA PHE A 103 11.84 -8.45 -3.97
C PHE A 103 12.16 -6.98 -4.25
N MET A 104 11.13 -6.14 -4.40
CA MET A 104 11.30 -4.71 -4.66
C MET A 104 12.06 -4.01 -3.52
N ARG A 105 11.74 -4.33 -2.26
CA ARG A 105 12.49 -3.80 -1.09
C ARG A 105 13.97 -4.18 -1.14
N ARG A 106 14.28 -5.41 -1.52
CA ARG A 106 15.68 -5.88 -1.65
C ARG A 106 16.41 -5.15 -2.77
N GLN A 107 15.77 -4.98 -3.93
CA GLN A 107 16.34 -4.25 -5.06
C GLN A 107 16.58 -2.77 -4.72
N VAL A 108 15.59 -2.10 -4.13
CA VAL A 108 15.72 -0.71 -3.69
C VAL A 108 16.84 -0.57 -2.66
N ARG A 109 16.93 -1.47 -1.67
CA ARG A 109 18.03 -1.47 -0.70
C ARG A 109 19.39 -1.64 -1.36
N ALA A 110 19.54 -2.59 -2.28
CA ALA A 110 20.80 -2.82 -2.98
C ALA A 110 21.21 -1.59 -3.81
N MET A 111 20.30 -1.05 -4.63
CA MET A 111 20.56 0.13 -5.45
C MET A 111 20.87 1.38 -4.61
N ARG A 112 20.18 1.55 -3.47
CA ARG A 112 20.46 2.65 -2.53
C ARG A 112 21.77 2.46 -1.76
N GLY A 113 22.11 1.22 -1.40
CA GLY A 113 23.38 0.87 -0.75
C GLY A 113 24.58 1.25 -1.63
N ILE A 114 24.45 1.05 -2.94
CA ILE A 114 25.45 1.48 -3.92
C ILE A 114 25.34 2.97 -4.32
N GLY A 115 24.60 3.79 -3.56
CA GLY A 115 24.53 5.24 -3.77
C GLY A 115 23.64 5.74 -4.91
N TRP A 116 22.80 4.91 -5.55
CA TRP A 116 21.92 5.41 -6.63
C TRP A 116 20.91 6.43 -6.12
N THR A 117 20.71 7.52 -6.86
CA THR A 117 19.65 8.50 -6.59
C THR A 117 18.25 7.89 -6.77
N TRP A 118 17.23 8.46 -6.11
CA TRP A 118 15.86 7.97 -6.23
C TRP A 118 15.34 8.00 -7.67
N GLN A 119 15.75 9.00 -8.47
CA GLN A 119 15.45 9.06 -9.90
C GLN A 119 16.03 7.85 -10.65
N ARG A 120 17.28 7.48 -10.36
CA ARG A 120 17.97 6.35 -11.01
C ARG A 120 17.39 5.01 -10.58
N VAL A 121 17.07 4.85 -9.29
CA VAL A 121 16.37 3.66 -8.77
C VAL A 121 15.01 3.48 -9.45
N ALA A 122 14.20 4.54 -9.48
CA ALA A 122 12.87 4.50 -10.09
C ALA A 122 12.93 4.12 -11.58
N ARG A 123 13.87 4.72 -12.32
CA ARG A 123 14.12 4.40 -13.73
C ARG A 123 14.57 2.95 -13.92
N GLY A 124 15.52 2.47 -13.10
CA GLY A 124 16.06 1.11 -13.18
C GLY A 124 15.02 0.02 -12.85
N LEU A 125 14.06 0.34 -11.99
CA LEU A 125 12.97 -0.56 -11.61
C LEU A 125 11.69 -0.36 -12.44
N ASN A 126 11.69 0.60 -13.35
CA ASN A 126 10.52 1.01 -14.14
C ASN A 126 9.27 1.28 -13.27
N VAL A 127 9.45 2.06 -12.20
CA VAL A 127 8.36 2.48 -11.29
C VAL A 127 8.44 3.99 -11.06
N SER A 128 7.38 4.59 -10.50
CA SER A 128 7.46 5.98 -10.07
C SER A 128 8.43 6.17 -8.90
N ILE A 129 8.97 7.38 -8.75
CA ILE A 129 9.84 7.74 -7.61
C ILE A 129 9.12 7.49 -6.28
N SER A 130 7.85 7.87 -6.17
CA SER A 130 7.03 7.63 -4.97
C SER A 130 6.86 6.14 -4.66
N THR A 131 6.68 5.31 -5.69
CA THR A 131 6.60 3.85 -5.53
C THR A 131 7.92 3.29 -5.05
N ALA A 132 9.05 3.69 -5.65
CA ALA A 132 10.37 3.27 -5.20
C ALA A 132 10.64 3.67 -3.74
N GLN A 133 10.28 4.90 -3.35
CA GLN A 133 10.39 5.39 -1.97
C GLN A 133 9.52 4.58 -1.00
N SER A 134 8.31 4.17 -1.40
CA SER A 134 7.44 3.33 -0.55
C SER A 134 8.03 1.95 -0.21
N TYR A 135 9.00 1.49 -1.03
CA TYR A 135 9.75 0.26 -0.82
C TYR A 135 11.04 0.48 -0.02
N ALA A 136 11.42 1.73 0.28
CA ALA A 136 12.48 1.98 1.23
C ALA A 136 12.10 1.36 2.59
N PRO A 137 13.04 0.73 3.31
CA PRO A 137 12.82 0.49 4.72
C PRO A 137 12.61 1.84 5.41
N ASP A 138 11.78 1.86 6.45
CA ASP A 138 11.51 3.05 7.30
C ASP A 138 12.73 3.35 8.22
N ASP A 139 13.93 3.18 7.68
CA ASP A 139 15.21 3.31 8.35
C ASP A 139 15.71 4.75 8.19
N SER A 140 14.85 5.72 8.52
CA SER A 140 15.26 7.14 8.63
C SER A 140 16.53 7.27 9.48
N LYS A 141 16.65 6.47 10.53
CA LYS A 141 17.84 6.40 11.39
C LYS A 141 19.07 5.80 10.71
N ALA A 142 18.93 4.72 9.93
CA ALA A 142 20.09 4.13 9.24
C ALA A 142 20.57 5.03 8.10
N TRP A 143 19.63 5.69 7.40
CA TRP A 143 19.96 6.69 6.39
C TRP A 143 20.65 7.91 7.00
N GLU A 144 20.21 8.38 8.17
CA GLU A 144 20.87 9.48 8.88
C GLU A 144 22.29 9.13 9.32
N LYS A 145 22.50 7.91 9.82
CA LYS A 145 23.85 7.40 10.13
C LYS A 145 24.73 7.37 8.89
N HIS A 146 24.20 6.92 7.75
CA HIS A 146 24.93 6.89 6.48
C HIS A 146 25.27 8.29 5.96
N LYS A 147 24.35 9.25 6.06
CA LYS A 147 24.59 10.64 5.68
C LYS A 147 25.71 11.27 6.50
N ARG A 148 25.71 11.04 7.82
CA ARG A 148 26.79 11.48 8.72
C ARG A 148 28.13 10.84 8.39
N LEU A 149 28.14 9.55 8.00
CA LEU A 149 29.37 8.89 7.57
C LEU A 149 29.97 9.57 6.34
N ILE A 150 29.16 9.90 5.34
CA ILE A 150 29.61 10.63 4.14
C ILE A 150 30.19 12.00 4.51
N GLU A 151 29.55 12.74 5.42
CA GLU A 151 30.05 14.03 5.90
C GLU A 151 31.40 13.90 6.62
N ILE A 152 31.54 12.89 7.50
CA ILE A 152 32.79 12.61 8.20
C ILE A 152 33.91 12.26 7.20
N MET A 153 33.62 11.40 6.23
CA MET A 153 34.58 11.02 5.18
C MET A 153 35.00 12.24 4.34
N THR A 154 34.04 13.06 3.90
CA THR A 154 34.31 14.26 3.09
C THR A 154 35.26 15.22 3.81
N ARG A 155 35.00 15.50 5.09
CA ARG A 155 35.83 16.39 5.91
C ARG A 155 37.23 15.83 6.14
N TYR A 156 37.35 14.52 6.37
CA TYR A 156 38.64 13.85 6.48
C TYR A 156 39.44 13.96 5.16
N THR A 157 38.82 13.68 4.01
CA THR A 157 39.49 13.81 2.71
C THR A 157 39.89 15.25 2.36
N ALA A 158 39.16 16.24 2.88
CA ALA A 158 39.49 17.65 2.73
C ALA A 158 40.62 18.13 3.66
N GLY A 159 41.14 17.27 4.55
CA GLY A 159 42.17 17.63 5.52
C GLY A 159 41.66 18.46 6.70
N GLU A 160 40.34 18.56 6.88
CA GLU A 160 39.70 19.31 7.98
C GLU A 160 39.63 18.52 9.30
N MET A 161 40.11 17.28 9.29
CA MET A 161 39.98 16.34 10.39
C MET A 161 41.19 15.41 10.43
N THR A 162 41.69 15.14 11.63
CA THR A 162 42.75 14.14 11.85
C THR A 162 42.21 12.71 11.68
N LEU A 163 43.10 11.73 11.52
CA LEU A 163 42.71 10.32 11.44
C LEU A 163 42.05 9.82 12.74
N ASP A 164 42.52 10.28 13.89
CA ASP A 164 41.96 9.89 15.19
C ASP A 164 40.54 10.45 15.36
N GLU A 165 40.32 11.74 15.03
CA GLU A 165 38.98 12.34 15.03
C GLU A 165 38.03 11.67 14.03
N TYR A 166 38.54 11.20 12.89
CA TYR A 166 37.76 10.43 11.92
C TYR A 166 37.31 9.10 12.53
N ASN A 167 38.24 8.33 13.11
CA ASN A 167 37.92 7.03 13.71
C ASN A 167 36.93 7.16 14.87
N ASP A 168 37.14 8.11 15.78
CA ASP A 168 36.23 8.37 16.91
C ASP A 168 34.81 8.69 16.43
N ARG A 169 34.67 9.49 15.38
CA ARG A 169 33.36 9.88 14.83
C ARG A 169 32.68 8.75 14.06
N VAL A 170 33.45 7.92 13.36
CA VAL A 170 32.91 6.73 12.68
C VAL A 170 32.44 5.70 13.70
N ASP A 171 33.22 5.46 14.76
CA ASP A 171 32.86 4.55 15.85
C ASP A 171 31.61 5.04 16.58
N ALA A 172 31.45 6.35 16.79
CA ALA A 172 30.27 6.95 17.39
C ALA A 172 28.98 6.76 16.56
N LEU A 173 29.07 6.42 15.28
CA LEU A 173 27.89 6.10 14.47
C LEU A 173 27.32 4.71 14.79
N ASP A 174 28.06 3.86 15.52
CA ASP A 174 27.63 2.51 15.90
C ASP A 174 27.11 1.76 14.66
N LEU A 175 27.99 1.67 13.66
CA LEU A 175 27.72 0.97 12.42
C LEU A 175 28.20 -0.48 12.58
N GLU A 176 27.32 -1.46 12.35
CA GLU A 176 27.69 -2.89 12.45
C GLU A 176 28.84 -3.28 11.51
N ASN A 177 29.09 -2.51 10.44
CA ASN A 177 30.23 -2.72 9.54
C ASN A 177 30.60 -1.45 8.74
N PRO A 178 31.45 -0.55 9.28
CA PRO A 178 31.80 0.71 8.65
C PRO A 178 32.64 0.54 7.37
N GLN A 179 33.45 -0.53 7.26
CA GLN A 179 34.33 -0.76 6.11
C GLN A 179 33.56 -1.11 4.82
N THR A 180 32.42 -1.80 4.92
CA THR A 180 31.55 -2.06 3.76
C THR A 180 31.04 -0.79 3.08
N TYR A 181 30.90 0.31 3.83
CA TYR A 181 30.42 1.59 3.28
C TYR A 181 31.54 2.37 2.58
N VAL A 182 32.78 2.21 3.00
CA VAL A 182 33.96 2.89 2.43
C VAL A 182 34.39 2.24 1.11
N ILE A 183 34.36 0.91 1.03
CA ILE A 183 34.81 0.14 -0.15
C ILE A 183 33.87 0.33 -1.36
N ASP A 184 32.57 0.48 -1.13
CA ASP A 184 31.58 0.65 -2.20
C ASP A 184 31.62 2.07 -2.83
N HIS A 185 32.17 3.06 -2.11
CA HIS A 185 32.37 4.43 -2.59
C HIS A 185 33.76 4.69 -3.17
N ALA A 186 34.84 4.11 -2.62
CA ALA A 186 36.21 4.31 -3.12
C ALA A 186 36.49 3.63 -4.47
N SER A 187 35.70 2.60 -4.84
CA SER A 187 35.81 1.88 -6.11
C SER A 187 35.10 2.58 -7.28
N ARG A 188 34.49 3.74 -7.05
CA ARG A 188 33.82 4.55 -8.08
C ARG A 188 34.49 5.92 -8.13
N GLY A 189 35.26 6.15 -9.20
CA GLY A 189 35.90 7.44 -9.46
C GLY A 189 34.92 8.60 -9.27
N TRP A 190 35.42 9.68 -8.68
CA TRP A 190 34.69 10.87 -8.25
C TRP A 190 34.12 11.73 -9.41
N ASP A 191 34.05 11.19 -10.63
CA ASP A 191 33.81 11.96 -11.85
C ASP A 191 32.35 12.41 -12.06
N ASP A 192 31.38 11.89 -11.29
CA ASP A 192 29.95 12.15 -11.51
C ASP A 192 29.31 13.17 -10.53
N VAL A 193 30.10 13.85 -9.69
CA VAL A 193 29.59 14.89 -8.75
C VAL A 193 29.65 16.31 -9.34
N GLY A 194 30.05 16.45 -10.61
CA GLY A 194 30.28 17.74 -11.28
C GLY A 194 29.06 18.42 -11.92
N ASP A 195 27.95 17.72 -12.19
CA ASP A 195 26.85 18.26 -12.99
C ASP A 195 25.56 18.50 -12.18
N ALA A 196 25.65 19.38 -11.20
CA ALA A 196 24.49 20.09 -10.64
C ALA A 196 24.87 21.54 -10.33
N ALA A 197 24.87 22.36 -11.39
CA ALA A 197 24.74 23.81 -11.29
C ALA A 197 23.25 24.20 -11.15
#